data_AF-A0A0V8JKJ2-F1
#
_entry.id   AF-A0A0V8JKJ2-F1
#
_cell.length_a   1.000
_cell.length_b   1.000
_cell.length_c   1.000
_cell.angle_alpha   90.00
_cell.angle_beta   90.00
_cell.angle_gamma   90.00
#
_symmetry.space_group_name_H-M   'P 1'
#
loop_
_entity.id
_entity.type
_entity.pdbx_description
1 polymer ?
#
loop_
_entity_poly.entity_id
_entity_poly.type
_entity_poly.pdbx_seq_one_letter_code
_entity_poly.pdbx_strand_id
1 'polypeptide(L)' 'MEAMSIVKSRSGLPRLLIKDGKLVEKELTASSFTLDWVHQQLSIRNIASISDVMLGQIDRSGFIYIDLYEKEQTT' A
#
# COMPACT_ATOMS: atom_id res chain seq x y z
N MET A 1 14.72 -21.93 -26.60
CA MET A 1 13.75 -21.76 -25.50
C MET A 1 14.47 -20.98 -24.43
N GLU A 2 14.56 -19.67 -24.63
CA GLU A 2 15.37 -18.79 -23.79
C GLU A 2 14.55 -18.43 -22.56
N ALA A 3 15.03 -18.88 -21.40
CA ALA A 3 14.42 -18.57 -20.11
C ALA A 3 14.29 -17.05 -19.99
N MET A 4 13.07 -16.62 -19.69
CA MET A 4 12.69 -15.24 -19.44
C MET A 4 13.77 -14.53 -18.64
N SER A 5 14.46 -13.60 -19.30
CA SER A 5 15.23 -12.56 -18.63
C SER A 5 14.22 -11.68 -17.91
N ILE A 6 13.79 -12.11 -16.72
CA ILE A 6 13.21 -11.19 -15.77
C ILE A 6 14.32 -10.19 -15.49
N VAL A 7 14.16 -9.02 -16.08
CA VAL A 7 14.92 -7.84 -15.71
C VAL A 7 14.66 -7.73 -14.21
N LYS A 8 15.58 -8.22 -13.39
CA LYS A 8 15.55 -8.05 -11.94
C LYS A 8 15.91 -6.59 -11.73
N SER A 9 14.96 -5.73 -12.11
CA SER A 9 14.96 -4.33 -11.78
C SER A 9 15.20 -4.32 -10.30
N ARG A 10 16.20 -3.57 -9.86
CA ARG A 10 16.44 -3.33 -8.44
C ARG A 10 15.34 -2.43 -7.87
N SER A 11 14.10 -2.57 -8.36
CA SER A 11 12.88 -2.05 -7.78
C SER A 11 12.75 -2.75 -6.43
N GLY A 12 13.16 -2.03 -5.38
CA GLY A 12 13.12 -2.55 -4.03
C GLY A 12 11.75 -3.13 -3.72
N LEU A 13 11.72 -4.29 -3.07
CA LEU A 13 10.48 -4.99 -2.77
C LEU A 13 9.45 -4.01 -2.17
N PRO A 14 8.20 -4.01 -2.66
CA PRO A 14 7.17 -3.19 -2.09
C PRO A 14 7.05 -3.50 -0.60
N ARG A 15 6.95 -2.44 0.20
CA ARG A 15 6.80 -2.54 1.65
C ARG A 15 5.34 -2.51 2.01
N LEU A 16 4.97 -3.41 2.93
CA LEU A 16 3.59 -3.52 3.39
C LEU A 16 3.30 -2.44 4.44
N LEU A 17 2.60 -1.39 4.03
CA LEU A 17 2.28 -0.25 4.88
C LEU A 17 0.98 -0.45 5.66
N ILE A 18 -0.03 -1.07 5.05
CA ILE A 18 -1.34 -1.33 5.63
C ILE A 18 -1.67 -2.80 5.42
N LYS A 19 -2.14 -3.47 6.46
CA LYS A 19 -2.59 -4.87 6.41
C LYS A 19 -3.81 -5.03 7.29
N ASP A 20 -4.87 -5.59 6.73
CA ASP A 20 -6.08 -5.96 7.47
C ASP A 20 -6.70 -4.75 8.21
N GLY A 21 -6.79 -3.61 7.53
CA GLY A 21 -7.28 -2.37 8.11
C GLY A 21 -6.35 -1.72 9.15
N LYS A 22 -5.14 -2.25 9.35
CA LYS A 22 -4.18 -1.78 10.35
C LYS A 22 -2.89 -1.30 9.70
N LEU A 23 -2.37 -0.20 10.24
CA LEU A 23 -1.10 0.35 9.80
C LEU A 23 0.05 -0.47 10.38
N VAL A 24 1.04 -0.75 9.54
CA VAL A 24 2.22 -1.51 9.91
C VAL A 24 3.28 -0.53 10.42
N GLU A 25 3.22 -0.22 11.72
CA GLU A 25 4.06 0.80 12.36
C GLU A 25 5.57 0.59 12.15
N LYS A 26 6.02 -0.67 12.11
CA LYS A 26 7.42 -1.01 11.79
C LYS A 26 7.89 -0.44 10.45
N GLU A 27 7.01 -0.39 9.44
CA GLU A 27 7.35 0.13 8.12
C GLU A 27 7.27 1.65 8.09
N LEU A 28 6.39 2.28 8.89
CA LEU A 28 6.37 3.73 9.08
C LEU A 28 7.66 4.21 9.73
N THR A 29 8.15 3.54 10.76
CA THR A 29 9.41 3.93 11.42
C THR A 29 10.61 3.71 10.50
N ALA A 30 10.54 2.68 9.64
CA ALA A 30 11.58 2.35 8.66
C ALA A 30 11.50 3.15 7.35
N SER A 31 10.49 4.00 7.18
CA SER A 31 10.25 4.79 5.98
C SER A 31 10.04 6.25 6.36
N SER A 32 10.34 7.21 5.50
CA SER A 32 10.13 8.64 5.83
C SER A 32 8.65 9.06 5.81
N PHE A 33 7.72 8.12 5.94
CA PHE A 33 6.27 8.33 5.84
C PHE A 33 5.64 8.32 7.22
N THR A 34 4.73 9.26 7.46
CA THR A 34 3.96 9.37 8.69
C THR A 34 2.56 8.80 8.50
N LEU A 35 1.89 8.51 9.62
CA LEU A 35 0.47 8.15 9.62
C LEU A 35 -0.37 9.20 8.88
N ASP A 36 -0.08 10.49 9.10
CA ASP A 36 -0.71 11.61 8.38
C ASP A 36 -0.59 11.49 6.86
N TRP A 37 0.61 11.19 6.35
CA TRP A 37 0.81 10.97 4.91
C TRP A 37 -0.08 9.84 4.38
N VAL A 38 -0.23 8.75 5.13
CA VAL A 38 -1.13 7.64 4.76
C VAL A 38 -2.58 8.09 4.73
N HIS A 39 -3.04 8.84 5.74
CA HIS A 39 -4.38 9.40 5.75
C HIS A 39 -4.64 10.36 4.59
N GLN A 40 -3.66 11.17 4.19
CA GLN A 40 -3.76 11.99 2.98
C GLN A 40 -3.92 11.13 1.73
N GLN A 41 -3.13 10.06 1.58
CA GLN A 41 -3.24 9.14 0.44
C GLN A 41 -4.59 8.44 0.35
N LEU A 42 -5.18 8.09 1.50
CA LEU A 42 -6.52 7.53 1.58
C LEU A 42 -7.60 8.56 1.23
N SER A 43 -7.47 9.78 1.75
CA SER A 43 -8.40 10.89 1.50
C SER A 43 -8.45 11.28 0.02
N ILE A 44 -7.29 11.31 -0.67
CA ILE A 44 -7.20 11.56 -2.11
C ILE A 44 -7.97 10.49 -2.93
N ARG A 45 -8.08 9.28 -2.39
CA ARG A 45 -8.81 8.15 -3.00
C ARG A 45 -10.25 8.04 -2.49
N ASN A 46 -10.74 9.03 -1.76
CA ASN A 46 -12.07 9.05 -1.17
C ASN A 46 -12.33 7.90 -0.18
N ILE A 47 -11.26 7.44 0.50
CA ILE A 47 -11.31 6.39 1.51
C ILE A 47 -11.36 7.06 2.89
N ALA A 48 -12.47 6.86 3.62
CA ALA A 48 -12.72 7.52 4.89
C ALA A 48 -11.90 6.96 6.06
N SER A 49 -11.57 5.67 6.04
CA SER A 49 -10.87 5.02 7.14
C SER A 49 -9.87 3.98 6.65
N ILE A 50 -8.74 3.88 7.36
CA ILE A 50 -7.74 2.84 7.11
C ILE A 50 -8.31 1.44 7.32
N SER A 51 -9.31 1.30 8.18
CA SER A 51 -10.03 0.04 8.41
C SER A 51 -10.73 -0.49 7.16
N ASP A 52 -11.04 0.37 6.17
CA ASP A 52 -11.61 -0.05 4.90
C ASP A 52 -10.57 -0.62 3.92
N VAL A 53 -9.29 -0.52 4.26
CA VAL A 53 -8.16 -0.97 3.45
C VAL A 53 -7.77 -2.38 3.84
N MET A 54 -7.96 -3.32 2.93
CA MET A 54 -7.47 -4.69 3.09
C MET A 54 -5.95 -4.75 3.00
N LEU A 55 -5.36 -4.05 2.03
CA LEU A 55 -3.92 -4.12 1.76
C LEU A 55 -3.39 -2.77 1.25
N GLY A 56 -2.33 -2.25 1.86
CA GLY A 56 -1.63 -1.06 1.40
C GLY A 56 -0.15 -1.34 1.26
N GLN A 57 0.40 -1.16 0.06
CA GLN A 57 1.81 -1.41 -0.23
C GLN A 57 2.45 -0.19 -0.88
N ILE A 58 3.70 0.09 -0.54
CA ILE A 58 4.44 1.22 -1.09
C ILE A 58 5.74 0.75 -1.76
N ASP A 59 5.99 1.23 -2.96
CA ASP A 59 7.25 1.01 -3.67
C ASP A 59 8.28 2.09 -3.34
N ARG A 60 9.58 1.81 -3.53
CA ARG A 60 10.65 2.82 -3.38
C ARG A 60 10.50 4.02 -4.30
N SER A 61 9.75 3.86 -5.37
CA SER A 61 9.41 4.94 -6.31
C SER A 61 8.41 5.95 -5.74
N GLY A 62 7.84 5.69 -4.55
CA GLY A 62 6.84 6.56 -3.91
C GLY A 62 5.40 6.26 -4.34
N PHE A 63 5.17 5.22 -5.15
CA PHE A 63 3.84 4.78 -5.51
C PHE A 63 3.24 3.91 -4.41
N ILE A 64 2.06 4.31 -3.92
CA ILE A 64 1.25 3.51 -2.99
C ILE A 64 0.12 2.80 -3.74
N TYR A 65 0.10 1.49 -3.60
CA TYR A 65 -0.98 0.60 -3.97
C TYR A 65 -1.90 0.41 -2.77
N ILE A 66 -3.21 0.58 -2.96
CA ILE A 66 -4.22 0.45 -1.91
C ILE A 66 -5.34 -0.43 -2.45
N ASP A 67 -5.63 -1.49 -1.70
CA ASP A 67 -6.68 -2.46 -1.93
C ASP A 67 -7.71 -2.31 -0.81
N LEU A 68 -8.96 -2.06 -1.19
CA LEU A 68 -10.06 -1.93 -0.25
C LEU A 68 -10.71 -3.29 -0.03
N TYR A 69 -11.32 -3.48 1.13
CA TYR A 69 -12.26 -4.58 1.26
C TYR A 69 -13.36 -4.42 0.20
N GLU A 70 -13.67 -5.50 -0.51
CA GLU A 70 -14.88 -5.56 -1.32
C GLU A 70 -16.06 -5.30 -0.39
N LYS A 71 -16.56 -4.07 -0.41
CA LYS A 71 -17.85 -3.77 0.17
C LYS A 71 -18.83 -4.32 -0.84
N GLU A 72 -19.46 -5.44 -0.53
CA GLU A 72 -20.63 -5.90 -1.26
C GLU A 72 -21.61 -4.74 -1.31
N GLN A 73 -21.69 -4.12 -2.48
CA GLN A 73 -22.64 -3.05 -2.76
C GLN A 73 -24.00 -3.74 -2.89
N THR A 74 -24.61 -4.09 -1.76
CA THR A 74 -26.00 -4.54 -1.74
C THR A 74 -26.86 -3.36 -2.19
N THR A 75 -27.15 -3.34 -3.49
CA THR A 75 -28.18 -2.51 -4.13
C THR A 75 -29.54 -3.15 -3.92
#